data_AF-A0A934SCX5-F1
#
_entry.id   AF-A0A934SCX5-F1
#
_cell.length_a   1.000
_cell.length_b   1.000
_cell.length_c   1.000
_cell.angle_alpha   90.00
_cell.angle_beta   90.00
_cell.angle_gamma   90.00
#
_symmetry.space_group_name_H-M   'P 1'
#
loop_
_entity.id
_entity.type
_entity.pdbx_description
1 polymer ?
#
loop_
_entity_poly.entity_id
_entity_poly.type
_entity_poly.pdbx_seq_one_letter_code
_entity_poly.pdbx_strand_id
1 'polypeptide(L)'
;MMPDVSRSACSSTAKIHVIDGVEPLGTQIGVFPKRTIPEALREVLFGQQDMMVAGDSSRRDSETQTAPPLQTYAVLDAAKVANLPELLEDSGLEHRCLFKGDAYETLKNVAPWIVRLEEESHFTRSLFTQSKASWHLWSVEPGIFLRSRHGLDEVWRHFRKFTRTQNRQGKWFYNRFWDAGAPG
;
A
#
# COMPACT_ATOMS: atom_id res chain seq x y z
N MET A 1 -34.31 -14.01 -28.11
CA MET A 1 -33.95 -14.73 -26.89
C MET A 1 -32.44 -14.58 -26.73
N MET A 2 -32.00 -13.63 -25.88
CA MET A 2 -30.59 -13.34 -25.65
C MET A 2 -30.06 -14.26 -24.54
N PRO A 3 -28.88 -14.89 -24.66
CA PRO A 3 -28.28 -15.59 -23.55
C PRO A 3 -27.71 -14.59 -22.52
N ASP A 4 -28.08 -14.84 -21.27
CA ASP A 4 -27.71 -14.11 -20.07
C ASP A 4 -26.20 -14.25 -19.77
N VAL A 5 -25.54 -13.12 -19.53
CA VAL A 5 -24.13 -13.03 -19.16
C VAL A 5 -24.01 -13.40 -17.69
N SER A 6 -23.66 -14.65 -17.42
CA SER A 6 -23.23 -15.09 -16.08
C SER A 6 -21.94 -14.36 -15.70
N ARG A 7 -22.08 -13.31 -14.87
CA ARG A 7 -20.97 -12.72 -14.13
C ARG A 7 -20.49 -13.73 -13.09
N SER A 8 -19.34 -14.34 -13.34
CA SER A 8 -18.63 -15.15 -12.35
C SER A 8 -18.27 -14.26 -11.16
N ALA A 9 -18.92 -14.51 -10.02
CA ALA A 9 -18.54 -13.92 -8.75
C ALA A 9 -17.24 -14.62 -8.30
N CYS A 10 -16.10 -13.93 -8.44
CA CYS A 10 -14.84 -14.37 -7.87
C CYS A 10 -14.97 -14.35 -6.33
N SER A 11 -15.28 -15.50 -5.75
CA SER A 11 -15.26 -15.71 -4.30
C SER A 11 -13.82 -15.95 -3.87
N SER A 12 -13.04 -14.87 -3.73
CA SER A 12 -11.70 -14.96 -3.15
C SER A 12 -11.78 -15.08 -1.63
N THR A 13 -11.54 -16.27 -1.10
CA THR A 13 -11.31 -16.48 0.33
C THR A 13 -10.02 -15.77 0.74
N ALA A 14 -10.11 -14.76 1.61
CA ALA A 14 -8.93 -14.11 2.16
C ALA A 14 -8.18 -15.10 3.06
N LYS A 15 -6.90 -15.35 2.77
CA LYS A 15 -6.00 -16.12 3.64
C LYS A 15 -5.29 -15.15 4.56
N ILE A 16 -5.43 -15.35 5.86
CA ILE A 16 -4.76 -14.53 6.89
C ILE A 16 -3.52 -15.29 7.34
N HIS A 17 -2.36 -14.64 7.25
CA HIS A 17 -1.09 -15.14 7.75
C HIS A 17 -0.51 -14.11 8.71
N VAL A 18 -0.14 -14.56 9.91
CA VAL A 18 0.59 -13.73 10.88
C VAL A 18 2.08 -13.90 10.61
N ILE A 19 2.80 -12.78 10.53
CA ILE A 19 4.25 -12.77 10.38
C ILE A 19 4.83 -12.35 11.73
N ASP A 20 5.30 -13.33 12.49
CA ASP A 20 5.92 -13.10 13.79
C ASP A 20 7.40 -12.70 13.66
N GLY A 21 7.96 -12.05 14.69
CA GLY A 21 9.39 -11.75 14.77
C GLY A 21 9.88 -10.66 13.81
N VAL A 22 8.99 -9.79 13.33
CA VAL A 22 9.39 -8.62 12.53
C VAL A 22 9.99 -7.56 13.45
N GLU A 23 11.32 -7.43 13.42
CA GLU A 23 12.03 -6.37 14.12
C GLU A 23 12.24 -5.14 13.22
N PRO A 24 12.08 -3.91 13.75
CA PRO A 24 12.40 -2.71 13.01
C PRO A 24 13.89 -2.60 12.72
N LEU A 25 14.21 -1.84 11.68
CA LEU A 25 15.56 -1.39 11.44
C LEU A 25 15.99 -0.42 12.55
N GLY A 26 17.16 -0.67 13.14
CA GLY A 26 17.80 0.28 14.04
C GLY A 26 18.44 1.47 13.29
N THR A 27 19.31 2.21 13.96
CA THR A 27 20.06 3.33 13.35
C THR A 27 21.08 2.91 12.29
N GLN A 28 21.36 1.60 12.16
CA GLN A 28 22.25 1.01 11.16
C GLN A 28 23.65 1.65 11.13
N ILE A 29 24.21 1.98 12.31
CA ILE A 29 25.57 2.52 12.44
C ILE A 29 26.58 1.46 11.95
N GLY A 30 27.39 1.81 10.96
CA GLY A 30 28.42 0.91 10.40
C GLY A 30 27.92 -0.15 9.41
N VAL A 31 26.64 -0.14 9.03
CA VAL A 31 26.08 -1.10 8.05
C VAL A 31 26.14 -0.51 6.64
N PHE A 32 26.76 -1.24 5.70
CA PHE A 32 26.80 -0.89 4.29
C PHE A 32 26.64 -2.14 3.39
N PRO A 33 25.73 -2.14 2.40
CA PRO A 33 24.72 -1.12 2.15
C PRO A 33 23.65 -1.10 3.26
N LYS A 34 23.01 0.06 3.48
CA LYS A 34 21.91 0.17 4.46
C LYS A 34 20.72 -0.65 3.96
N ARG A 35 20.12 -1.42 4.87
CA ARG A 35 18.85 -2.11 4.62
C ARG A 35 17.73 -1.08 4.58
N THR A 36 16.82 -1.24 3.63
CA THR A 36 15.61 -0.42 3.51
C THR A 36 14.41 -1.09 4.16
N ILE A 37 14.40 -2.40 4.28
CA ILE A 37 13.30 -3.16 4.90
C ILE A 37 13.83 -4.29 5.77
N PRO A 38 13.06 -4.76 6.78
CA PRO A 38 13.39 -5.95 7.54
C PRO A 38 13.39 -7.17 6.61
N GLU A 39 14.35 -8.07 6.80
CA GLU A 39 14.53 -9.24 5.91
C GLU A 39 13.26 -10.10 5.81
N ALA A 40 12.58 -10.29 6.95
CA ALA A 40 11.32 -11.05 7.01
C ALA A 40 10.19 -10.48 6.13
N LEU A 41 10.24 -9.19 5.78
CA LEU A 41 9.24 -8.52 4.97
C LEU A 41 9.64 -8.33 3.51
N ARG A 42 10.91 -8.59 3.16
CA ARG A 42 11.44 -8.35 1.80
C ARG A 42 10.66 -9.10 0.73
N GLU A 43 10.54 -10.42 0.89
CA GLU A 43 9.80 -11.25 -0.06
C GLU A 43 8.30 -10.93 -0.07
N VAL A 44 7.72 -10.66 1.10
CA VAL A 44 6.29 -10.35 1.22
C VAL A 44 5.96 -9.05 0.49
N LEU A 45 6.76 -8.00 0.71
CA LEU A 45 6.50 -6.67 0.18
C LEU A 45 7.02 -6.49 -1.25
N PHE A 46 8.15 -7.07 -1.64
CA PHE A 46 8.77 -6.78 -2.94
C PHE A 46 9.03 -8.02 -3.82
N GLY A 47 8.87 -9.24 -3.28
CA GLY A 47 9.10 -10.49 -4.03
C GLY A 47 8.19 -10.59 -5.26
N GLN A 48 8.74 -10.84 -6.44
CA GLN A 48 7.95 -11.02 -7.65
C GLN A 48 7.50 -12.47 -7.73
N GLN A 49 6.20 -12.73 -7.54
CA GLN A 49 5.67 -14.06 -7.82
C GLN A 49 5.63 -14.25 -9.34
N ASP A 50 6.51 -15.12 -9.83
CA ASP A 50 6.54 -15.53 -11.23
C ASP A 50 5.16 -16.03 -11.66
N MET A 51 4.56 -15.33 -12.64
CA MET A 51 3.61 -15.99 -13.53
C MET A 51 4.38 -16.41 -14.76
N MET A 52 4.93 -17.61 -14.71
CA MET A 52 5.06 -18.41 -15.92
C MET A 52 3.65 -18.63 -16.46
N VAL A 53 3.25 -17.84 -17.45
CA VAL A 53 2.12 -18.23 -18.30
C VAL A 53 2.65 -19.38 -19.14
N ALA A 54 2.13 -20.58 -18.90
CA ALA A 54 2.32 -21.70 -19.81
C ALA A 54 1.78 -21.26 -21.17
N GLY A 55 2.68 -20.82 -22.05
CA GLY A 55 2.34 -20.49 -23.43
C GLY A 55 1.81 -21.75 -24.08
N ASP A 56 0.60 -21.67 -24.64
CA ASP A 56 0.13 -22.66 -25.61
C ASP A 56 1.12 -22.63 -26.78
N SER A 57 1.96 -23.67 -26.85
CA SER A 57 3.06 -23.85 -27.79
C SER A 57 2.61 -24.05 -29.26
N SER A 58 1.43 -23.58 -29.64
CA SER A 58 0.84 -23.80 -30.97
C SER A 58 0.65 -22.54 -31.83
N ARG A 59 1.04 -21.34 -31.38
CA ARG A 59 1.01 -20.11 -32.21
C ARG A 59 2.36 -19.41 -32.27
N ARG A 60 2.88 -19.25 -33.49
CA ARG A 60 4.24 -18.75 -33.80
C ARG A 60 4.41 -17.22 -33.61
N ASP A 61 3.37 -16.55 -33.11
CA ASP A 61 3.33 -15.09 -32.89
C ASP A 61 2.93 -14.77 -31.43
N SER A 62 3.27 -15.63 -30.47
CA SER A 62 2.91 -15.39 -29.07
C SER A 62 3.84 -14.32 -28.48
N GLU A 63 3.46 -13.05 -28.59
CA GLU A 63 3.92 -12.02 -27.66
C GLU A 63 3.67 -12.57 -26.25
N THR A 64 4.75 -12.85 -25.53
CA THR A 64 4.70 -13.28 -24.14
C THR A 64 3.96 -12.19 -23.38
N GLN A 65 2.67 -12.40 -23.08
CA GLN A 65 1.89 -11.50 -22.24
C GLN A 65 2.39 -11.66 -20.82
N THR A 66 3.51 -11.01 -20.52
CA THR A 66 4.02 -10.88 -19.16
C THR A 66 3.03 -10.00 -18.41
N ALA A 67 2.40 -10.55 -17.38
CA ALA A 67 1.54 -9.77 -16.50
C ALA A 67 2.35 -8.59 -15.92
N PRO A 68 1.72 -7.42 -15.68
CA PRO A 68 2.41 -6.30 -15.06
C PRO A 68 3.09 -6.72 -13.75
N PRO A 69 4.28 -6.17 -13.43
CA PRO A 69 5.00 -6.51 -12.21
C PRO A 69 4.15 -6.19 -10.98
N LEU A 70 4.33 -6.99 -9.92
CA LEU A 70 3.59 -6.80 -8.69
C LEU A 70 4.20 -5.63 -7.90
N GLN A 71 3.46 -4.52 -7.82
CA GLN A 71 3.87 -3.29 -7.17
C GLN A 71 3.40 -3.23 -5.72
N THR A 72 4.08 -2.40 -4.93
CA THR A 72 3.90 -2.28 -3.49
C THR A 72 3.40 -0.89 -3.16
N TYR A 73 2.35 -0.83 -2.34
CA TYR A 73 1.75 0.42 -1.93
C TYR A 73 1.61 0.44 -0.42
N ALA A 74 1.66 1.65 0.15
CA ALA A 74 1.24 1.89 1.52
C ALA A 74 0.11 2.90 1.56
N VAL A 75 -0.88 2.64 2.41
CA VAL A 75 -1.88 3.63 2.82
C VAL A 75 -1.47 4.14 4.18
N LEU A 76 -1.08 5.40 4.27
CA LEU A 76 -0.50 6.05 5.43
C LEU A 76 -1.45 7.13 5.97
N ASP A 77 -1.54 7.28 7.29
CA ASP A 77 -2.40 8.26 7.95
C ASP A 77 -1.63 9.53 8.33
N ALA A 78 -1.94 10.66 7.69
CA ALA A 78 -1.33 11.95 8.04
C ALA A 78 -1.71 12.43 9.45
N ALA A 79 -2.78 11.89 10.06
CA ALA A 79 -3.09 12.17 11.45
C ALA A 79 -2.10 11.51 12.43
N LYS A 80 -1.40 10.45 12.01
CA LYS A 80 -0.35 9.75 12.79
C LYS A 80 1.05 10.23 12.42
N VAL A 81 1.28 10.53 11.15
CA VAL A 81 2.58 10.94 10.61
C VAL A 81 2.60 12.45 10.40
N ALA A 82 3.35 13.15 11.26
CA ALA A 82 3.54 14.60 11.12
C ALA A 82 4.22 14.94 9.79
N ASN A 83 3.69 15.98 9.12
CA ASN A 83 4.18 16.46 7.81
C ASN A 83 4.25 15.37 6.74
N LEU A 84 3.33 14.39 6.78
CA LEU A 84 3.29 13.31 5.79
C LEU A 84 3.23 13.82 4.34
N PRO A 85 2.40 14.83 3.98
CA PRO A 85 2.38 15.35 2.61
C PRO A 85 3.76 15.84 2.14
N GLU A 86 4.45 16.60 2.98
CA GLU A 86 5.78 17.14 2.68
C GLU A 86 6.82 16.02 2.57
N LEU A 87 6.79 15.02 3.46
CA LEU A 87 7.67 13.86 3.38
C LEU A 87 7.46 13.05 2.09
N LEU A 88 6.22 12.96 1.62
CA LEU A 88 5.88 12.28 0.37
C LEU A 88 6.34 13.08 -0.85
N GLU A 89 6.14 14.40 -0.84
CA GLU A 89 6.65 15.31 -1.87
C GLU A 89 8.18 15.23 -1.99
N ASP A 90 8.89 15.33 -0.86
CA ASP A 90 10.36 15.24 -0.79
C ASP A 90 10.90 13.87 -1.22
N SER A 91 10.11 12.79 -1.02
CA SER A 91 10.51 11.44 -1.41
C SER A 91 10.56 11.24 -2.92
N GLY A 92 9.85 12.06 -3.70
CA GLY A 92 9.67 11.88 -5.15
C GLY A 92 8.87 10.64 -5.54
N LEU A 93 8.32 9.88 -4.58
CA LEU A 93 7.52 8.70 -4.86
C LEU A 93 6.15 9.09 -5.42
N GLU A 94 5.56 8.22 -6.22
CA GLU A 94 4.21 8.42 -6.72
C GLU A 94 3.20 8.28 -5.57
N HIS A 95 2.44 9.33 -5.27
CA HIS A 95 1.53 9.34 -4.14
C HIS A 95 0.27 10.18 -4.40
N ARG A 96 -0.83 9.88 -3.68
CA ARG A 96 -2.08 10.62 -3.74
C ARG A 96 -2.85 10.61 -2.42
N CYS A 97 -3.45 11.74 -2.08
CA CYS A 97 -4.41 11.82 -0.98
C CYS A 97 -5.73 11.13 -1.36
N LEU A 98 -6.35 10.37 -0.45
CA LEU A 98 -7.65 9.72 -0.68
C LEU A 98 -8.82 10.73 -0.66
N PHE A 99 -8.61 11.92 -0.09
CA PHE A 99 -9.58 13.01 -0.15
C PHE A 99 -9.41 13.85 -1.43
N LYS A 100 -10.48 14.56 -1.83
CA LYS A 100 -10.52 15.42 -3.03
C LYS A 100 -11.35 16.67 -2.79
N GLY A 101 -11.12 17.69 -3.63
CA GLY A 101 -11.84 18.96 -3.57
C GLY A 101 -11.61 19.67 -2.23
N ASP A 102 -12.63 20.31 -1.70
CA ASP A 102 -12.53 21.10 -0.46
C ASP A 102 -11.99 20.28 0.73
N ALA A 103 -12.32 18.99 0.80
CA ALA A 103 -11.81 18.10 1.84
C ALA A 103 -10.30 17.85 1.73
N TYR A 104 -9.75 17.87 0.52
CA TYR A 104 -8.29 17.80 0.34
C TYR A 104 -7.64 19.09 0.84
N GLU A 105 -8.12 20.25 0.36
CA GLU A 105 -7.53 21.55 0.73
C GLU A 105 -7.54 21.80 2.24
N THR A 106 -8.60 21.36 2.92
CA THR A 106 -8.78 21.59 4.36
C THR A 106 -8.20 20.50 5.25
N LEU A 107 -8.17 19.23 4.80
CA LEU A 107 -7.85 18.09 5.66
C LEU A 107 -6.65 17.27 5.19
N LYS A 108 -5.90 17.68 4.16
CA LYS A 108 -4.75 16.91 3.63
C LYS A 108 -3.73 16.49 4.69
N ASN A 109 -3.55 17.31 5.74
CA ASN A 109 -2.60 17.07 6.84
C ASN A 109 -3.09 16.05 7.87
N VAL A 110 -4.35 15.61 7.78
CA VAL A 110 -4.95 14.58 8.64
C VAL A 110 -5.69 13.52 7.82
N ALA A 111 -5.48 13.53 6.51
CA ALA A 111 -6.10 12.61 5.57
C ALA A 111 -5.22 11.39 5.33
N PRO A 112 -5.81 10.27 4.92
CA PRO A 112 -5.04 9.11 4.51
C PRO A 112 -4.50 9.29 3.07
N TRP A 113 -3.23 8.94 2.88
CA TRP A 113 -2.49 9.01 1.63
C TRP A 113 -2.10 7.63 1.16
N ILE A 114 -2.15 7.39 -0.15
CA ILE A 114 -1.56 6.19 -0.75
C ILE A 114 -0.27 6.56 -1.48
N VAL A 115 0.76 5.75 -1.32
CA VAL A 115 2.07 5.91 -1.97
C VAL A 115 2.52 4.60 -2.60
N ARG A 116 3.09 4.65 -3.81
CA ARG A 116 3.79 3.53 -4.44
C ARG A 116 5.20 3.46 -3.86
N LEU A 117 5.50 2.40 -3.14
CA LEU A 117 6.81 2.22 -2.51
C LEU A 117 7.81 1.64 -3.50
N GLU A 118 9.04 2.10 -3.37
CA GLU A 118 10.20 1.57 -4.08
C GLU A 118 11.18 1.01 -3.07
N GLU A 119 11.74 -0.18 -3.35
CA GLU A 119 12.54 -0.93 -2.39
C GLU A 119 13.77 -0.15 -1.90
N GLU A 120 14.41 0.60 -2.80
CA GLU A 120 15.63 1.35 -2.52
C GLU A 120 15.37 2.77 -1.96
N SER A 121 14.10 3.17 -1.83
CA SER A 121 13.76 4.53 -1.38
C SER A 121 14.09 4.75 0.10
N HIS A 122 14.65 5.92 0.38
CA HIS A 122 14.89 6.37 1.76
C HIS A 122 13.60 6.54 2.56
N PHE A 123 12.50 6.90 1.90
CA PHE A 123 11.18 6.97 2.54
C PHE A 123 10.68 5.57 2.91
N THR A 124 10.82 4.59 2.02
CA THR A 124 10.53 3.18 2.36
C THR A 124 11.30 2.74 3.59
N ARG A 125 12.60 3.06 3.65
CA ARG A 125 13.41 2.78 4.85
C ARG A 125 12.88 3.43 6.11
N SER A 126 12.43 4.67 6.02
CA SER A 126 11.96 5.41 7.19
C SER A 126 10.70 4.79 7.80
N LEU A 127 9.84 4.16 6.98
CA LEU A 127 8.66 3.38 7.44
C LEU A 127 9.05 2.19 8.34
N PHE A 128 10.20 1.57 8.08
CA PHE A 128 10.66 0.40 8.81
C PHE A 128 11.75 0.68 9.84
N THR A 129 12.12 1.94 10.04
CA THR A 129 13.18 2.29 10.99
C THR A 129 12.58 2.80 12.28
N GLN A 130 13.11 2.32 13.41
CA GLN A 130 12.77 2.81 14.74
C GLN A 130 13.94 3.67 15.28
N SER A 131 13.67 4.95 15.57
CA SER A 131 14.60 5.79 16.33
C SER A 131 13.86 6.97 16.99
N LYS A 132 14.61 7.88 17.63
CA LYS A 132 14.08 9.15 18.17
C LYS A 132 13.84 10.24 17.12
N ALA A 133 14.27 10.01 15.87
CA ALA A 133 14.08 10.97 14.79
C ALA A 133 12.62 11.00 14.32
N SER A 134 12.08 12.20 14.06
CA SER A 134 10.68 12.40 13.68
C SER A 134 10.31 11.78 12.33
N TRP A 135 11.28 11.56 11.45
CA TRP A 135 11.07 10.94 10.14
C TRP A 135 11.11 9.41 10.18
N HIS A 136 11.42 8.78 11.32
CA HIS A 136 11.37 7.33 11.50
C HIS A 136 9.99 6.90 12.01
N LEU A 137 9.26 6.15 11.19
CA LEU A 137 7.81 6.04 11.31
C LEU A 137 7.35 4.70 11.91
N TRP A 138 8.26 3.78 12.22
CA TRP A 138 7.87 2.46 12.74
C TRP A 138 6.96 2.54 13.99
N SER A 139 7.35 3.38 14.96
CA SER A 139 6.65 3.47 16.25
C SER A 139 5.26 4.11 16.19
N VAL A 140 4.93 4.82 15.11
CA VAL A 140 3.63 5.51 14.98
C VAL A 140 2.59 4.68 14.24
N GLU A 141 2.92 3.44 13.86
CA GLU A 141 2.03 2.52 13.12
C GLU A 141 1.35 3.26 11.95
N PRO A 142 2.16 3.69 10.97
CA PRO A 142 1.79 4.79 10.08
C PRO A 142 0.68 4.41 9.10
N GLY A 143 0.38 3.11 8.96
CA GLY A 143 -0.77 2.61 8.22
C GLY A 143 -0.58 1.16 7.76
N ILE A 144 -1.09 0.84 6.58
CA ILE A 144 -1.10 -0.53 6.04
C ILE A 144 -0.34 -0.63 4.72
N PHE A 145 0.18 -1.82 4.44
CA PHE A 145 0.85 -2.15 3.19
C PHE A 145 -0.01 -3.08 2.35
N LEU A 146 0.07 -2.96 1.04
CA LEU A 146 -0.61 -3.84 0.10
C LEU A 146 0.18 -4.00 -1.19
N ARG A 147 -0.20 -4.99 -2.00
CA ARG A 147 0.40 -5.22 -3.31
C ARG A 147 -0.66 -5.35 -4.38
N SER A 148 -0.34 -4.85 -5.57
CA SER A 148 -1.24 -4.89 -6.72
C SER A 148 -0.45 -4.82 -8.02
N ARG A 149 -0.97 -5.47 -9.06
CA ARG A 149 -0.48 -5.31 -10.45
C ARG A 149 -1.08 -4.09 -11.15
N HIS A 150 -2.07 -3.46 -10.52
CA HIS A 150 -2.67 -2.22 -10.99
C HIS A 150 -1.79 -1.02 -10.61
N GLY A 151 -1.88 0.05 -11.41
CA GLY A 151 -1.20 1.31 -11.12
C GLY A 151 -1.84 2.09 -9.95
N LEU A 152 -1.12 3.10 -9.44
CA LEU A 152 -1.53 3.87 -8.26
C LEU A 152 -2.95 4.42 -8.38
N ASP A 153 -3.30 4.99 -9.53
CA ASP A 153 -4.62 5.61 -9.76
C ASP A 153 -5.79 4.63 -9.65
N GLU A 154 -5.58 3.39 -10.07
CA GLU A 154 -6.59 2.34 -9.99
C GLU A 154 -6.76 1.86 -8.55
N VAL A 155 -5.65 1.63 -7.85
CA VAL A 155 -5.64 1.23 -6.44
C VAL A 155 -6.24 2.33 -5.57
N TRP A 156 -5.84 3.58 -5.78
CA TRP A 156 -6.39 4.77 -5.13
C TRP A 156 -7.92 4.87 -5.32
N ARG A 157 -8.41 4.63 -6.54
CA ARG A 157 -9.85 4.65 -6.85
C ARG A 157 -10.59 3.54 -6.12
N HIS A 158 -9.97 2.38 -5.96
CA HIS A 158 -10.53 1.26 -5.19
C HIS A 158 -10.73 1.67 -3.73
N PHE A 159 -9.66 2.13 -3.06
CA PHE A 159 -9.74 2.50 -1.64
C PHE A 159 -10.75 3.60 -1.34
N ARG A 160 -10.88 4.61 -2.20
CA ARG A 160 -11.88 5.68 -1.99
C ARG A 160 -13.32 5.19 -1.91
N LYS A 161 -13.65 4.08 -2.55
CA LYS A 161 -14.99 3.48 -2.44
C LYS A 161 -15.24 2.89 -1.04
N PHE A 162 -14.21 2.33 -0.42
CA PHE A 162 -14.28 1.74 0.92
C PHE A 162 -14.18 2.77 2.04
N THR A 163 -13.47 3.87 1.77
CA THR A 163 -13.32 4.96 2.74
C THR A 163 -14.65 5.62 3.07
N ARG A 164 -15.67 5.61 2.20
CA ARG A 164 -16.96 6.30 2.45
C ARG A 164 -18.13 5.31 2.52
N THR A 165 -18.56 4.93 3.72
CA THR A 165 -19.72 4.05 3.92
C THR A 165 -20.91 4.85 4.44
N GLN A 166 -22.10 4.60 3.88
CA GLN A 166 -23.34 5.20 4.35
C GLN A 166 -23.99 4.27 5.37
N ASN A 167 -24.39 4.78 6.54
CA ASN A 167 -25.19 3.98 7.47
C ASN A 167 -26.64 3.85 6.98
N ARG A 168 -27.43 3.01 7.66
CA ARG A 168 -28.87 2.81 7.37
C ARG A 168 -29.72 4.09 7.50
N GLN A 169 -29.20 5.15 8.12
CA GLN A 169 -29.88 6.44 8.31
C GLN A 169 -29.42 7.50 7.28
N GLY A 170 -28.61 7.12 6.30
CA GLY A 170 -28.15 8.01 5.24
C GLY A 170 -26.93 8.87 5.59
N LYS A 171 -26.38 8.75 6.80
CA LYS A 171 -25.18 9.49 7.25
C LYS A 171 -23.90 8.81 6.74
N TRP A 172 -23.00 9.60 6.18
CA TRP A 172 -21.70 9.14 5.69
C TRP A 172 -20.70 8.98 6.84
N PHE A 173 -19.98 7.86 6.87
CA PHE A 173 -18.90 7.56 7.80
C PHE A 173 -17.62 7.24 7.03
N TYR A 174 -16.50 7.62 7.62
CA TYR A 174 -15.19 7.24 7.14
C TYR A 174 -14.72 5.97 7.84
N ASN A 175 -14.56 4.87 7.10
CA ASN A 175 -13.98 3.65 7.65
C ASN A 175 -12.46 3.82 7.72
N ARG A 176 -11.91 3.97 8.94
CA ARG A 176 -10.46 4.00 9.19
C ARG A 176 -9.86 2.59 9.17
N PHE A 177 -10.00 1.87 8.06
CA PHE A 177 -9.48 0.50 7.93
C PHE A 177 -7.94 0.41 8.00
N TRP A 178 -7.26 1.56 7.88
CA TRP A 178 -5.80 1.69 8.00
C TRP A 178 -5.33 1.92 9.44
N ASP A 179 -6.26 2.17 10.36
CA ASP A 179 -5.99 2.32 11.78
C ASP A 179 -6.42 1.03 12.47
N ALA A 180 -5.45 0.21 12.89
CA ALA A 180 -5.74 -1.06 13.54
C ALA A 180 -6.47 -0.88 14.89
N GLY A 181 -6.57 0.35 15.40
CA GLY A 181 -7.02 0.63 16.76
C GLY A 181 -5.97 0.10 17.72
N ALA A 182 -5.30 0.98 18.46
CA ALA A 182 -4.43 0.52 19.54
C ALA A 182 -5.26 -0.42 20.46
N PRO A 183 -4.77 -1.62 20.82
CA PRO A 183 -5.36 -2.36 21.92
C PRO A 183 -5.19 -1.48 23.17
N GLY A 184 -6.33 -1.05 23.74
CA GLY A 184 -6.36 -0.34 25.01
C GLY A 184 -5.98 -1.23 26.19
#